data_AF-E5BFV9-F1
#
_entry.id   AF-E5BFV9-F1
#
_cell.length_a   1.000
_cell.length_b   1.000
_cell.length_c   1.000
_cell.angle_alpha   90.00
_cell.angle_beta   90.00
_cell.angle_gamma   90.00
#
_symmetry.space_group_name_H-M   'P 1'
#
loop_
_entity.id
_entity.type
_entity.pdbx_description
1 polymer ?
#
loop_
_entity_poly.entity_id
_entity_poly.type
_entity_poly.pdbx_seq_one_letter_code
_entity_poly.pdbx_strand_id
1 'polypeptide(L)'
;MSSMKKKKLILIMEYNYEEAVNEVLRNPETEYKALTVFFRMNLQNGLEFLKKLKRIFSLENIILMSDIEYLANDLEVGYVIELKQFYDFNLEQFLKVYESSVQHFENFFDFLESVSDVFHFSFHQYEKEKAWFSLLFGHGILIINDENYEKILQNYHKIKAHTSDLAFINLNEAGVEKNLKLLKMLGSDAQIAFGVTNSLKSKFSQWIDVIIYQRSPYYERNIQNFISQIFSFNSWEKALALLQNFFTIEEKSFEADLYEEEEDVLKVPKRFFLKIENKIEFMEKAENVFYCSKDKKEHYRLEKDKDFIG
;
A
#
# COMPACT_ATOMS: atom_id res chain seq x y z
N MET A 1 -6.48 -28.11 23.87
CA MET A 1 -7.02 -26.78 24.26
C MET A 1 -5.86 -25.80 24.21
N SER A 2 -5.81 -24.88 23.25
CA SER A 2 -4.85 -23.78 23.34
C SER A 2 -5.31 -22.88 24.48
N SER A 3 -4.44 -22.63 25.47
CA SER A 3 -4.69 -21.57 26.43
C SER A 3 -4.83 -20.26 25.66
N MET A 4 -5.89 -19.50 25.90
CA MET A 4 -5.97 -18.13 25.38
C MET A 4 -4.80 -17.35 25.96
N LYS A 5 -3.89 -16.88 25.10
CA LYS A 5 -2.79 -16.02 25.51
C LYS A 5 -3.37 -14.75 26.15
N LYS A 6 -2.72 -14.26 27.21
CA LYS A 6 -3.06 -12.96 27.79
C LYS A 6 -2.78 -11.89 26.74
N LYS A 7 -3.71 -10.98 26.47
CA LYS A 7 -3.51 -9.86 25.53
C LYS A 7 -3.13 -8.60 26.29
N LYS A 8 -2.12 -7.86 25.84
CA LYS A 8 -1.65 -6.63 26.52
C LYS A 8 -1.23 -5.56 25.52
N LEU A 9 -1.51 -4.29 25.84
CA LEU A 9 -0.90 -3.14 25.17
C LEU A 9 0.34 -2.75 25.95
N ILE A 10 1.47 -2.63 25.27
CA ILE A 10 2.72 -2.16 25.87
C ILE A 10 3.08 -0.79 25.27
N LEU A 11 3.23 0.21 26.13
CA LEU A 11 3.66 1.54 25.71
C LEU A 11 5.17 1.52 25.44
N ILE A 12 5.56 1.77 24.20
CA ILE A 12 6.96 1.82 23.77
C ILE A 12 7.26 3.19 23.17
N MET A 13 8.21 3.86 23.81
CA MET A 13 8.77 5.17 23.48
C MET A 13 10.29 5.05 23.40
N GLU A 14 10.97 6.07 22.87
CA GLU A 14 12.44 6.02 22.73
C GLU A 14 13.17 5.78 24.06
N TYR A 15 12.70 6.40 25.15
CA TYR A 15 13.35 6.34 26.45
C TYR A 15 13.18 5.00 27.19
N ASN A 16 12.18 4.19 26.84
CA ASN A 16 11.91 2.89 27.50
C ASN A 16 12.01 1.69 26.53
N TYR A 17 12.52 1.90 25.32
CA TYR A 17 12.55 0.89 24.26
C TYR A 17 13.18 -0.44 24.71
N GLU A 18 14.38 -0.41 25.28
CA GLU A 18 15.10 -1.62 25.69
C GLU A 18 14.35 -2.39 26.78
N GLU A 19 13.77 -1.69 27.75
CA GLU A 19 13.01 -2.32 28.84
C GLU A 19 11.74 -2.99 28.30
N ALA A 20 10.96 -2.28 27.49
CA ALA A 20 9.72 -2.78 26.91
C ALA A 20 9.95 -3.97 25.96
N VAL A 21 10.98 -3.91 25.11
CA VAL A 21 11.33 -5.04 24.22
C VAL A 21 11.76 -6.26 25.02
N ASN A 22 12.55 -6.07 26.10
CA ASN A 22 12.92 -7.18 26.98
C ASN A 22 11.71 -7.80 27.69
N GLU A 23 10.70 -7.02 28.08
CA GLU A 23 9.44 -7.55 28.62
C GLU A 23 8.73 -8.45 27.60
N VAL A 24 8.61 -8.00 26.35
CA VAL A 24 7.95 -8.80 25.29
C VAL A 24 8.70 -10.10 25.03
N LEU A 25 10.03 -10.06 24.96
CA LEU A 25 10.85 -11.24 24.67
C LEU A 25 10.85 -12.26 25.83
N ARG A 26 10.69 -11.80 27.08
CA ARG A 26 10.70 -12.67 28.27
C ARG A 26 9.36 -13.34 28.56
N ASN A 27 8.25 -12.85 27.99
CA ASN A 27 6.89 -13.29 28.30
C ASN A 27 6.14 -13.78 27.04
N PRO A 28 6.59 -14.86 26.37
CA PRO A 28 6.04 -15.32 25.08
C PRO A 28 4.60 -15.85 25.16
N GLU A 29 4.09 -16.14 26.36
CA GLU A 29 2.71 -16.51 26.64
C GLU A 29 1.73 -15.34 26.58
N THR A 30 2.23 -14.10 26.52
CA THR A 30 1.43 -12.89 26.36
C THR A 30 1.49 -12.41 24.90
N GLU A 31 0.33 -12.10 24.33
CA GLU A 31 0.19 -11.45 23.04
C GLU A 31 0.28 -9.92 23.24
N TYR A 32 1.38 -9.33 22.79
CA TYR A 32 1.63 -7.90 22.92
C TYR A 32 1.26 -7.15 21.64
N LYS A 33 0.56 -6.03 21.81
CA LYS A 33 0.50 -4.95 20.81
C LYS A 33 1.32 -3.77 21.31
N ALA A 34 2.28 -3.32 20.50
CA ALA A 34 3.10 -2.16 20.78
C ALA A 34 2.31 -0.89 20.49
N LEU A 35 2.11 -0.07 21.52
CA LEU A 35 1.55 1.26 21.41
C LEU A 35 2.69 2.28 21.46
N THR A 36 2.78 3.13 20.46
CA THR A 36 3.72 4.27 20.46
C THR A 36 2.98 5.57 20.17
N VAL A 37 3.56 6.71 20.56
CA VAL A 37 2.92 8.02 20.48
C VAL A 37 3.83 8.99 19.73
N PHE A 38 3.37 9.59 18.63
CA PHE A 38 4.11 10.60 17.88
C PHE A 38 3.43 11.95 17.85
N PHE A 39 4.30 12.96 17.88
CA PHE A 39 3.92 14.36 17.78
C PHE A 39 4.41 14.96 16.47
N ARG A 40 3.63 15.88 15.91
CA ARG A 40 4.02 16.71 14.76
C ARG A 40 5.43 17.28 14.87
N MET A 41 5.80 17.75 16.06
CA MET A 41 7.09 18.40 16.30
C MET A 41 8.31 17.47 16.18
N ASN A 42 8.11 16.16 16.25
CA ASN A 42 9.18 15.15 16.24
C ASN A 42 9.01 14.11 15.13
N LEU A 43 8.40 14.49 14.00
CA LEU A 43 8.04 13.56 12.94
C LEU A 43 9.21 12.68 12.48
N GLN A 44 10.36 13.28 12.18
CA GLN A 44 11.51 12.54 11.66
C GLN A 44 12.03 11.50 12.66
N ASN A 45 12.14 11.87 13.94
CA ASN A 45 12.53 10.95 15.02
C ASN A 45 11.49 9.84 15.20
N GLY A 46 10.19 10.18 15.15
CA GLY A 46 9.09 9.21 15.23
C GLY A 46 9.14 8.18 14.10
N LEU A 47 9.38 8.61 12.85
CA LEU A 47 9.52 7.71 11.70
C LEU A 47 10.75 6.79 11.83
N GLU A 48 11.88 7.32 12.32
CA GLU A 48 13.06 6.49 12.61
C GLU A 48 12.78 5.48 13.73
N PHE A 49 12.00 5.87 14.73
CA PHE A 49 11.58 4.99 15.80
C PHE A 49 10.65 3.86 15.32
N LEU A 50 9.69 4.14 14.44
CA LEU A 50 8.88 3.09 13.80
C LEU A 50 9.76 2.06 13.09
N LYS A 51 10.79 2.50 12.35
CA LYS A 51 11.71 1.59 11.66
C LYS A 51 12.40 0.65 12.65
N LYS A 52 12.70 1.11 13.87
CA LYS A 52 13.24 0.25 14.94
C LYS A 52 12.18 -0.73 15.44
N LEU A 53 10.96 -0.27 15.76
CA LEU A 53 9.87 -1.12 16.24
C LEU A 53 9.49 -2.25 15.26
N LYS A 54 9.42 -1.96 13.96
CA LYS A 54 9.11 -2.92 12.88
C LYS A 54 10.09 -4.09 12.79
N ARG A 55 11.28 -3.99 13.40
CA ARG A 55 12.25 -5.10 13.48
C ARG A 55 11.87 -6.14 14.53
N ILE A 56 11.02 -5.77 15.49
CA ILE A 56 10.65 -6.60 16.64
C ILE A 56 9.20 -7.07 16.53
N PHE A 57 8.30 -6.20 16.07
CA PHE A 57 6.86 -6.47 16.00
C PHE A 57 6.39 -6.64 14.56
N SER A 58 5.46 -7.59 14.35
CA SER A 58 4.65 -7.63 13.12
C SER A 58 3.84 -6.34 12.98
N LEU A 59 3.60 -5.91 11.74
CA LEU A 59 2.89 -4.68 11.44
C LEU A 59 1.51 -4.64 12.13
N GLU A 60 0.74 -5.74 12.11
CA GLU A 60 -0.59 -5.82 12.75
C GLU A 60 -0.59 -5.58 14.29
N ASN A 61 0.60 -5.62 14.89
CA ASN A 61 0.79 -5.43 16.33
C ASN A 61 1.38 -4.07 16.69
N ILE A 62 1.58 -3.18 15.72
CA ILE A 62 2.05 -1.82 15.97
C ILE A 62 0.85 -0.87 15.88
N ILE A 63 0.66 -0.07 16.93
CA ILE A 63 -0.38 0.95 17.03
C ILE A 63 0.34 2.28 17.23
N LEU A 64 0.03 3.24 16.38
CA LEU A 64 0.48 4.61 16.53
C LEU A 64 -0.65 5.48 17.06
N MET A 65 -0.44 6.20 18.15
CA MET A 65 -1.24 7.37 18.51
C MET A 65 -0.56 8.63 18.00
N SER A 66 -1.31 9.54 17.38
CA SER A 66 -0.76 10.80 16.89
C SER A 66 -1.76 11.96 16.96
N ASP A 67 -1.22 13.17 17.07
CA ASP A 67 -1.91 14.45 16.90
C ASP A 67 -2.01 14.89 15.42
N ILE A 68 -1.46 14.09 14.52
CA ILE A 68 -1.63 14.23 13.07
C ILE A 68 -2.38 13.01 12.56
N GLU A 69 -3.28 13.26 11.62
CA GLU A 69 -3.90 12.20 10.85
C GLU A 69 -2.91 11.55 9.88
N TYR A 70 -2.63 10.26 10.08
CA TYR A 70 -1.87 9.41 9.17
C TYR A 70 -2.70 8.23 8.70
N LEU A 71 -2.35 7.69 7.53
CA LEU A 71 -2.87 6.40 7.09
C LEU A 71 -2.01 5.27 7.65
N ALA A 72 -2.64 4.23 8.19
CA ALA A 72 -1.92 3.07 8.70
C ALA A 72 -1.09 2.36 7.60
N ASN A 73 -1.60 2.37 6.37
CA ASN A 73 -0.91 1.83 5.20
C ASN A 73 0.35 2.63 4.82
N ASP A 74 0.32 3.94 5.02
CA ASP A 74 1.45 4.84 4.74
C ASP A 74 2.58 4.65 5.76
N LEU A 75 2.22 4.44 7.03
CA LEU A 75 3.22 4.19 8.07
C LEU A 75 3.59 2.70 8.21
N GLU A 76 2.94 1.81 7.45
CA GLU A 76 2.98 0.35 7.60
C GLU A 76 2.83 -0.09 9.07
N VAL A 77 1.76 0.35 9.72
CA VAL A 77 1.42 -0.03 11.11
C VAL A 77 0.02 -0.64 11.11
N GLY A 78 -0.33 -1.43 12.11
CA GLY A 78 -1.63 -2.09 12.19
C GLY A 78 -2.77 -1.08 12.35
N TYR A 79 -2.55 -0.05 13.16
CA TYR A 79 -3.54 0.97 13.47
C TYR A 79 -2.89 2.33 13.68
N VAL A 80 -3.56 3.37 13.21
CA VAL A 80 -3.31 4.76 13.59
C VAL A 80 -4.52 5.25 14.38
N ILE A 81 -4.30 5.76 15.59
CA ILE A 81 -5.28 6.42 16.44
C ILE A 81 -4.96 7.91 16.38
N GLU A 82 -5.88 8.68 15.80
CA GLU A 82 -5.78 10.13 15.68
C GLU A 82 -6.50 10.78 16.86
N LEU A 83 -5.75 11.52 17.67
CA LEU A 83 -6.24 12.17 18.87
C LEU A 83 -6.76 13.57 18.52
N LYS A 84 -8.09 13.77 18.61
CA LYS A 84 -8.71 15.08 18.31
C LYS A 84 -8.36 16.15 19.34
N GLN A 85 -8.17 15.75 20.60
CA GLN A 85 -7.78 16.62 21.72
C GLN A 85 -6.73 15.91 22.57
N PHE A 86 -5.47 15.97 22.15
CA PHE A 86 -4.37 15.22 22.79
C PHE A 86 -4.25 15.47 24.30
N TYR A 87 -4.32 16.74 24.73
CA TYR A 87 -4.13 17.11 26.14
C TYR A 87 -5.19 16.52 27.07
N ASP A 88 -6.34 16.12 26.53
CA ASP A 88 -7.45 15.54 27.28
C ASP A 88 -7.47 14.00 27.21
N PHE A 89 -6.56 13.38 26.42
CA PHE A 89 -6.51 11.93 26.27
C PHE A 89 -5.86 11.25 27.48
N ASN A 90 -6.65 10.51 28.24
CA ASN A 90 -6.17 9.75 29.38
C ASN A 90 -5.62 8.38 28.95
N LEU A 91 -4.31 8.34 28.64
CA LEU A 91 -3.60 7.13 28.23
C LEU A 91 -3.66 6.00 29.27
N GLU A 92 -3.53 6.31 30.56
CA GLU A 92 -3.60 5.29 31.61
C GLU A 92 -4.98 4.63 31.67
N GLN A 93 -6.03 5.43 31.53
CA GLN A 93 -7.40 4.91 31.51
C GLN A 93 -7.63 4.06 30.26
N PHE A 94 -7.14 4.49 29.10
CA PHE A 94 -7.22 3.71 27.87
C PHE A 94 -6.56 2.32 28.01
N LEU A 95 -5.34 2.27 28.56
CA LEU A 95 -4.63 1.01 28.80
C LEU A 95 -5.37 0.10 29.79
N LYS A 96 -5.90 0.67 30.89
CA LYS A 96 -6.70 -0.08 31.87
C LYS A 96 -7.98 -0.64 31.26
N VAL A 97 -8.69 0.15 30.45
CA VAL A 97 -9.91 -0.28 29.76
C VAL A 97 -9.58 -1.42 28.79
N TYR A 98 -8.50 -1.31 28.01
CA TYR A 98 -8.06 -2.40 27.15
C TYR A 98 -7.79 -3.69 27.94
N GLU A 99 -6.91 -3.65 28.95
CA GLU A 99 -6.53 -4.85 29.70
C GLU A 99 -7.72 -5.53 30.40
N SER A 100 -8.69 -4.76 30.88
CA SER A 100 -9.88 -5.28 31.57
C SER A 100 -10.98 -5.78 30.64
N SER A 101 -11.01 -5.35 29.37
CA SER A 101 -12.11 -5.65 28.45
C SER A 101 -11.71 -6.44 27.20
N VAL A 102 -10.42 -6.57 26.89
CA VAL A 102 -9.91 -7.18 25.64
C VAL A 102 -10.43 -8.60 25.38
N GLN A 103 -10.82 -9.35 26.42
CA GLN A 103 -11.38 -10.70 26.25
C GLN A 103 -12.80 -10.70 25.68
N HIS A 104 -13.50 -9.57 25.72
CA HIS A 104 -14.86 -9.40 25.19
C HIS A 104 -14.91 -9.02 23.71
N PHE A 105 -13.76 -8.70 23.11
CA PHE A 105 -13.65 -8.29 21.72
C PHE A 105 -12.99 -9.40 20.89
N GLU A 106 -13.52 -9.65 19.69
CA GLU A 106 -12.93 -10.66 18.80
C GLU A 106 -11.56 -10.19 18.32
N ASN A 107 -11.45 -8.91 17.98
CA ASN A 107 -10.22 -8.30 17.48
C ASN A 107 -10.01 -6.87 18.03
N PHE A 108 -8.88 -6.26 17.68
CA PHE A 108 -8.52 -4.91 18.18
C PHE A 108 -9.33 -3.79 17.52
N PHE A 109 -9.81 -3.99 16.29
CA PHE A 109 -10.69 -3.04 15.61
C PHE A 109 -12.01 -2.89 16.38
N ASP A 110 -12.65 -3.99 16.78
CA ASP A 110 -13.91 -3.96 17.54
C ASP A 110 -13.74 -3.22 18.87
N PHE A 111 -12.58 -3.40 19.52
CA PHE A 111 -12.22 -2.65 20.72
C PHE A 111 -12.15 -1.15 20.42
N LEU A 112 -11.37 -0.73 19.41
CA LEU A 112 -11.24 0.68 19.05
C LEU A 112 -12.57 1.32 18.67
N GLU A 113 -13.41 0.62 17.91
CA GLU A 113 -14.75 1.08 17.53
C GLU A 113 -15.58 1.37 18.78
N SER A 114 -15.60 0.45 19.74
CA SER A 114 -16.40 0.57 20.97
C SER A 114 -15.97 1.70 21.91
N VAL A 115 -14.70 2.12 21.86
CA VAL A 115 -14.15 3.12 22.79
C VAL A 115 -13.83 4.46 22.12
N SER A 116 -13.92 4.55 20.79
CA SER A 116 -13.56 5.74 20.01
C SER A 116 -14.32 7.00 20.43
N ASP A 117 -15.64 6.90 20.63
CA ASP A 117 -16.47 8.01 21.09
C ASP A 117 -16.14 8.41 22.54
N VAL A 118 -15.90 7.42 23.42
CA VAL A 118 -15.61 7.66 24.84
C VAL A 118 -14.29 8.40 25.02
N PHE A 119 -13.27 8.02 24.24
CA PHE A 119 -11.95 8.62 24.29
C PHE A 119 -11.71 9.69 23.22
N HIS A 120 -12.75 10.05 22.46
CA HIS A 120 -12.75 11.13 21.47
C HIS A 120 -11.62 11.05 20.42
N PHE A 121 -11.41 9.88 19.83
CA PHE A 121 -10.41 9.68 18.77
C PHE A 121 -11.03 9.17 17.46
N SER A 122 -10.37 9.45 16.34
CA SER A 122 -10.56 8.74 15.07
C SER A 122 -9.49 7.66 14.95
N PHE A 123 -9.72 6.64 14.12
CA PHE A 123 -8.68 5.65 13.85
C PHE A 123 -8.76 5.10 12.43
N HIS A 124 -7.61 4.63 11.94
CA HIS A 124 -7.45 3.98 10.65
C HIS A 124 -6.76 2.62 10.86
N GLN A 125 -7.29 1.56 10.25
CA GLN A 125 -6.71 0.23 10.28
C GLN A 125 -5.92 -0.06 8.99
N TYR A 126 -4.83 -0.81 9.11
CA TYR A 126 -4.16 -1.38 7.94
C TYR A 126 -4.93 -2.57 7.37
N GLU A 127 -5.42 -2.41 6.14
CA GLU A 127 -6.12 -3.45 5.40
C GLU A 127 -5.26 -3.97 4.25
N LYS A 128 -4.35 -4.90 4.53
CA LYS A 128 -3.40 -5.44 3.54
C LYS A 128 -4.05 -5.87 2.22
N GLU A 129 -5.17 -6.60 2.29
CA GLU A 129 -5.80 -7.19 1.11
C GLU A 129 -6.74 -6.21 0.37
N LYS A 130 -7.08 -5.08 1.00
CA LYS A 130 -7.98 -4.04 0.44
C LYS A 130 -7.31 -2.67 0.41
N ALA A 131 -5.98 -2.66 0.38
CA ALA A 131 -5.19 -1.46 0.44
C ALA A 131 -5.42 -0.63 -0.83
N TRP A 132 -6.10 0.51 -0.72
CA TRP A 132 -6.25 1.47 -1.81
C TRP A 132 -4.96 2.27 -2.05
N PHE A 133 -4.12 2.38 -1.02
CA PHE A 133 -2.75 2.88 -1.06
C PHE A 133 -1.85 1.96 -0.22
N SER A 134 -0.62 1.72 -0.66
CA SER A 134 0.38 0.96 0.10
C SER A 134 1.79 1.41 -0.25
N LEU A 135 2.74 1.16 0.66
CA LEU A 135 4.16 1.34 0.38
C LEU A 135 4.80 0.01 -0.04
N LEU A 136 5.65 0.07 -1.06
CA LEU A 136 6.58 -0.98 -1.44
C LEU A 136 8.00 -0.44 -1.39
N PHE A 137 8.79 -0.86 -0.40
CA PHE A 137 10.15 -0.35 -0.17
C PHE A 137 10.23 1.19 -0.01
N GLY A 138 9.18 1.81 0.53
CA GLY A 138 9.09 3.27 0.71
C GLY A 138 8.51 4.03 -0.48
N HIS A 139 8.08 3.32 -1.53
CA HIS A 139 7.47 3.88 -2.72
C HIS A 139 5.96 3.66 -2.77
N GLY A 140 5.22 4.67 -3.20
CA GLY A 140 3.77 4.70 -3.17
C GLY A 140 3.12 3.86 -4.28
N ILE A 141 2.21 2.97 -3.91
CA ILE A 141 1.36 2.22 -4.86
C ILE A 141 -0.09 2.62 -4.62
N LEU A 142 -0.74 3.15 -5.64
CA LEU A 142 -2.14 3.57 -5.62
C LEU A 142 -3.02 2.59 -6.42
N ILE A 143 -4.18 2.22 -5.87
CA ILE A 143 -5.16 1.34 -6.53
C ILE A 143 -6.49 2.06 -6.69
N ILE A 144 -6.82 2.42 -7.94
CA ILE A 144 -8.02 3.15 -8.34
C ILE A 144 -9.06 2.17 -8.90
N ASN A 145 -10.21 2.09 -8.22
CA ASN A 145 -11.40 1.36 -8.65
C ASN A 145 -12.65 2.01 -8.05
N ASP A 146 -13.84 1.49 -8.38
CA ASP A 146 -15.11 2.05 -7.91
C ASP A 146 -15.26 2.01 -6.38
N GLU A 147 -14.71 0.98 -5.72
CA GLU A 147 -14.75 0.83 -4.26
C GLU A 147 -13.88 1.87 -3.53
N ASN A 148 -12.74 2.23 -4.10
CA ASN A 148 -11.75 3.09 -3.47
C ASN A 148 -11.88 4.57 -3.85
N TYR A 149 -12.69 4.89 -4.87
CA TYR A 149 -12.81 6.25 -5.44
C TYR A 149 -12.97 7.36 -4.39
N GLU A 150 -14.00 7.25 -3.53
CA GLU A 150 -14.29 8.26 -2.51
C GLU A 150 -13.19 8.34 -1.44
N LYS A 151 -12.67 7.17 -1.02
CA LYS A 151 -11.58 7.10 -0.04
C LYS A 151 -10.34 7.84 -0.55
N ILE A 152 -9.98 7.64 -1.82
CA ILE A 152 -8.85 8.32 -2.46
C ILE A 152 -9.10 9.83 -2.50
N LEU A 153 -10.26 10.26 -2.99
CA LEU A 153 -10.56 11.68 -3.13
C LEU A 153 -10.48 12.43 -1.79
N GLN A 154 -11.00 11.81 -0.72
CA GLN A 154 -11.00 12.40 0.62
C GLN A 154 -9.61 12.43 1.28
N ASN A 155 -8.69 11.53 0.90
CA ASN A 155 -7.44 11.31 1.61
C ASN A 155 -6.17 11.57 0.77
N TYR A 156 -6.28 11.86 -0.52
CA TYR A 156 -5.12 12.03 -1.40
C TYR A 156 -4.14 13.12 -0.92
N HIS A 157 -4.66 14.21 -0.35
CA HIS A 157 -3.82 15.27 0.21
C HIS A 157 -2.92 14.80 1.37
N LYS A 158 -3.24 13.66 2.00
CA LYS A 158 -2.47 13.05 3.09
C LYS A 158 -1.31 12.18 2.57
N ILE A 159 -1.37 11.76 1.30
CA ILE A 159 -0.38 10.88 0.67
C ILE A 159 0.74 11.68 -0.03
N LYS A 160 0.66 13.02 -0.01
CA LYS A 160 1.53 13.93 -0.77
C LYS A 160 3.04 13.77 -0.56
N ALA A 161 3.50 13.16 0.54
CA ALA A 161 4.93 12.92 0.80
C ALA A 161 5.48 11.68 0.04
N HIS A 162 4.60 10.81 -0.44
CA HIS A 162 4.89 9.66 -1.28
C HIS A 162 4.01 9.79 -2.52
N THR A 163 4.49 10.51 -3.54
CA THR A 163 3.87 10.49 -4.87
C THR A 163 3.59 9.05 -5.24
N SER A 164 2.40 8.75 -5.75
CA SER A 164 2.00 7.40 -6.13
C SER A 164 2.89 6.90 -7.27
N ASP A 165 4.10 6.42 -6.96
CA ASP A 165 5.12 6.02 -7.90
C ASP A 165 4.56 5.01 -8.92
N LEU A 166 3.71 4.08 -8.45
CA LEU A 166 2.92 3.22 -9.32
C LEU A 166 1.43 3.46 -9.08
N ALA A 167 0.65 3.52 -10.16
CA ALA A 167 -0.80 3.58 -10.09
C ALA A 167 -1.41 2.40 -10.85
N PHE A 168 -2.40 1.73 -10.27
CA PHE A 168 -3.21 0.70 -10.91
C PHE A 168 -4.64 1.19 -11.03
N ILE A 169 -5.22 1.14 -12.23
CA ILE A 169 -6.64 1.44 -12.46
C ILE A 169 -7.35 0.23 -13.06
N ASN A 170 -8.46 -0.18 -12.44
CA ASN A 170 -9.31 -1.23 -12.99
C ASN A 170 -10.21 -0.66 -14.11
N LEU A 171 -10.06 -1.21 -15.32
CA LEU A 171 -10.76 -0.72 -16.53
C LEU A 171 -12.09 -1.42 -16.81
N ASN A 172 -12.45 -2.43 -16.04
CA ASN A 172 -13.69 -3.19 -16.23
C ASN A 172 -14.87 -2.62 -15.43
N GLU A 173 -14.61 -1.66 -14.54
CA GLU A 173 -15.62 -1.10 -13.65
C GLU A 173 -16.68 -0.30 -14.40
N ALA A 174 -17.92 -0.32 -13.88
CA ALA A 174 -19.01 0.48 -14.44
C ALA A 174 -18.67 1.98 -14.40
N GLY A 175 -17.99 2.43 -13.33
CA GLY A 175 -17.52 3.78 -13.15
C GLY A 175 -16.15 4.10 -13.77
N VAL A 176 -15.65 3.34 -14.74
CA VAL A 176 -14.30 3.57 -15.30
C VAL A 176 -14.03 5.01 -15.74
N GLU A 177 -15.02 5.74 -16.25
CA GLU A 177 -14.85 7.14 -16.68
C GLU A 177 -14.54 8.09 -15.52
N LYS A 178 -15.17 7.93 -14.34
CA LYS A 178 -14.83 8.72 -13.15
C LYS A 178 -13.45 8.34 -12.62
N ASN A 179 -13.09 7.06 -12.67
CA ASN A 179 -11.78 6.57 -12.22
C ASN A 179 -10.65 7.08 -13.12
N LEU A 180 -10.88 7.16 -14.43
CA LEU A 180 -9.92 7.75 -15.39
C LEU A 180 -9.75 9.25 -15.15
N LYS A 181 -10.82 9.97 -14.80
CA LYS A 181 -10.73 11.38 -14.39
C LYS A 181 -9.93 11.55 -13.09
N LEU A 182 -10.14 10.66 -12.12
CA LEU A 182 -9.34 10.65 -10.90
C LEU A 182 -7.87 10.36 -11.23
N LEU A 183 -7.57 9.36 -12.06
CA LEU A 183 -6.21 9.12 -12.53
C LEU A 183 -5.60 10.35 -13.23
N LYS A 184 -6.35 11.08 -14.05
CA LYS A 184 -5.86 12.35 -14.63
C LYS A 184 -5.48 13.36 -13.55
N MET A 185 -6.29 13.48 -12.50
CA MET A 185 -6.05 14.42 -11.41
C MET A 185 -4.85 14.04 -10.53
N LEU A 186 -4.57 12.74 -10.39
CA LEU A 186 -3.55 12.22 -9.45
C LEU A 186 -2.26 11.74 -10.14
N GLY A 187 -2.36 11.37 -11.43
CA GLY A 187 -1.41 10.55 -12.17
C GLY A 187 -0.33 11.33 -12.91
N SER A 188 -0.30 12.66 -12.79
CA SER A 188 0.86 13.45 -13.21
C SER A 188 2.15 12.90 -12.57
N ASP A 189 2.05 12.49 -11.30
CA ASP A 189 3.21 12.19 -10.47
C ASP A 189 3.62 10.70 -10.45
N ALA A 190 2.83 9.82 -11.08
CA ALA A 190 3.16 8.39 -11.12
C ALA A 190 4.29 8.09 -12.11
N GLN A 191 5.27 7.28 -11.73
CA GLN A 191 6.34 6.81 -12.61
C GLN A 191 5.79 5.86 -13.68
N ILE A 192 4.83 5.00 -13.31
CA ILE A 192 4.09 4.15 -14.26
C ILE A 192 2.62 4.02 -13.83
N ALA A 193 1.70 4.35 -14.74
CA ALA A 193 0.27 4.10 -14.61
C ALA A 193 -0.16 2.84 -15.41
N PHE A 194 -0.67 1.85 -14.69
CA PHE A 194 -1.16 0.58 -15.21
C PHE A 194 -2.68 0.54 -15.30
N GLY A 195 -3.22 0.32 -16.50
CA GLY A 195 -4.59 -0.11 -16.70
C GLY A 195 -4.71 -1.63 -16.60
N VAL A 196 -5.46 -2.15 -15.64
CA VAL A 196 -5.66 -3.60 -15.48
C VAL A 196 -7.04 -4.00 -15.96
N THR A 197 -7.11 -5.12 -16.71
CA THR A 197 -8.36 -5.57 -17.30
C THR A 197 -8.37 -7.08 -17.57
N ASN A 198 -9.57 -7.66 -17.66
CA ASN A 198 -9.82 -8.99 -18.23
C ASN A 198 -10.66 -8.94 -19.51
N SER A 199 -10.83 -7.74 -20.09
CA SER A 199 -11.60 -7.49 -21.31
C SER A 199 -10.73 -6.82 -22.37
N LEU A 200 -10.81 -7.31 -23.60
CA LEU A 200 -10.11 -6.72 -24.75
C LEU A 200 -10.76 -5.41 -25.24
N LYS A 201 -11.98 -5.11 -24.77
CA LYS A 201 -12.80 -3.97 -25.22
C LYS A 201 -12.79 -2.79 -24.26
N SER A 202 -11.91 -2.82 -23.25
CA SER A 202 -11.92 -1.82 -22.18
C SER A 202 -11.56 -0.43 -22.69
N LYS A 203 -12.30 0.57 -22.22
CA LYS A 203 -11.98 1.98 -22.44
C LYS A 203 -10.66 2.31 -21.74
N PHE A 204 -9.88 3.21 -22.31
CA PHE A 204 -8.62 3.68 -21.75
C PHE A 204 -8.45 5.17 -21.98
N SER A 205 -7.41 5.75 -21.39
CA SER A 205 -7.03 7.16 -21.56
C SER A 205 -5.54 7.29 -21.78
N GLN A 206 -5.10 8.45 -22.27
CA GLN A 206 -3.68 8.79 -22.47
C GLN A 206 -2.86 8.84 -21.17
N TRP A 207 -3.53 8.96 -20.02
CA TRP A 207 -2.90 8.95 -18.69
C TRP A 207 -2.48 7.56 -18.20
N ILE A 208 -2.73 6.53 -19.01
CA ILE A 208 -2.27 5.16 -18.76
C ILE A 208 -1.05 4.94 -19.63
N ASP A 209 0.03 4.45 -19.04
CA ASP A 209 1.24 4.08 -19.78
C ASP A 209 1.10 2.68 -20.39
N VAL A 210 0.56 1.75 -19.61
CA VAL A 210 0.52 0.33 -19.94
C VAL A 210 -0.83 -0.27 -19.58
N ILE A 211 -1.45 -0.99 -20.50
CA ILE A 211 -2.60 -1.84 -20.23
C ILE A 211 -2.14 -3.29 -20.15
N ILE A 212 -2.45 -3.95 -19.04
CA ILE A 212 -2.19 -5.36 -18.83
C ILE A 212 -3.51 -6.12 -18.78
N TYR A 213 -3.70 -7.01 -19.74
CA TYR A 213 -4.83 -7.92 -19.80
C TYR A 213 -4.48 -9.24 -19.13
N GLN A 214 -5.40 -9.77 -18.32
CA GLN A 214 -5.38 -11.17 -17.88
C GLN A 214 -6.79 -11.74 -17.86
N ARG A 215 -7.01 -12.92 -18.45
CA ARG A 215 -8.34 -13.55 -18.56
C ARG A 215 -8.97 -13.95 -17.23
N SER A 216 -8.18 -14.11 -16.17
CA SER A 216 -8.64 -14.63 -14.86
C SER A 216 -9.67 -13.69 -14.20
N PRO A 217 -10.63 -14.20 -13.41
CA PRO A 217 -11.43 -13.35 -12.53
C PRO A 217 -10.59 -12.65 -11.44
N TYR A 218 -9.38 -13.14 -11.15
CA TYR A 218 -8.46 -12.57 -10.16
C TYR A 218 -7.39 -11.66 -10.80
N TYR A 219 -7.71 -10.99 -11.91
CA TYR A 219 -6.73 -10.28 -12.73
C TYR A 219 -6.01 -9.15 -12.01
N GLU A 220 -6.72 -8.34 -11.25
CA GLU A 220 -6.13 -7.23 -10.49
C GLU A 220 -5.02 -7.73 -9.57
N ARG A 221 -5.35 -8.73 -8.73
CA ARG A 221 -4.42 -9.35 -7.80
C ARG A 221 -3.23 -10.00 -8.50
N ASN A 222 -3.47 -10.71 -9.61
CA ASN A 222 -2.38 -11.39 -10.33
C ASN A 222 -1.42 -10.39 -10.97
N ILE A 223 -1.93 -9.32 -11.56
CA ILE A 223 -1.11 -8.27 -12.19
C ILE A 223 -0.32 -7.50 -11.12
N GLN A 224 -0.97 -7.11 -10.02
CA GLN A 224 -0.29 -6.46 -8.90
C GLN A 224 0.81 -7.36 -8.31
N ASN A 225 0.52 -8.64 -8.08
CA ASN A 225 1.53 -9.59 -7.60
C ASN A 225 2.71 -9.75 -8.56
N PHE A 226 2.45 -9.80 -9.87
CA PHE A 226 3.50 -9.87 -10.88
C PHE A 226 4.42 -8.66 -10.80
N ILE A 227 3.86 -7.44 -10.75
CA ILE A 227 4.65 -6.21 -10.64
C ILE A 227 5.44 -6.19 -9.33
N SER A 228 4.78 -6.43 -8.19
CA SER A 228 5.42 -6.46 -6.88
C SER A 228 6.56 -7.47 -6.78
N GLN A 229 6.46 -8.62 -7.47
CA GLN A 229 7.54 -9.61 -7.50
C GLN A 229 8.79 -9.07 -8.20
N ILE A 230 8.66 -8.31 -9.28
CA ILE A 230 9.81 -7.72 -9.98
C ILE A 230 10.61 -6.81 -9.03
N PHE A 231 9.90 -6.01 -8.24
CA PHE A 231 10.50 -5.18 -7.20
C PHE A 231 11.09 -6.00 -6.05
N SER A 232 10.53 -7.17 -5.72
CA SER A 232 11.09 -8.02 -4.66
C SER A 232 12.46 -8.64 -5.00
N PHE A 233 12.79 -8.74 -6.30
CA PHE A 233 14.06 -9.32 -6.77
C PHE A 233 15.16 -8.29 -7.07
N ASN A 234 14.86 -6.99 -6.98
CA ASN A 234 15.76 -5.92 -7.42
C ASN A 234 15.70 -4.73 -6.44
N SER A 235 16.63 -3.77 -6.54
CA SER A 235 16.37 -2.46 -5.93
C SER A 235 15.24 -1.76 -6.67
N TRP A 236 14.60 -0.77 -6.04
CA TRP A 236 13.51 -0.03 -6.66
C TRP A 236 13.90 0.55 -8.01
N GLU A 237 15.04 1.23 -8.09
CA GLU A 237 15.54 1.91 -9.29
C GLU A 237 15.81 0.90 -10.41
N LYS A 238 16.39 -0.26 -10.07
CA LYS A 238 16.65 -1.33 -11.04
C LYS A 238 15.35 -1.95 -11.56
N ALA A 239 14.39 -2.24 -10.67
CA ALA A 239 13.09 -2.78 -11.06
C ALA A 239 12.32 -1.80 -11.95
N LEU A 240 12.31 -0.52 -11.58
CA LEU A 240 11.66 0.53 -12.35
C LEU A 240 12.30 0.67 -13.73
N ALA A 241 13.63 0.76 -13.82
CA ALA A 241 14.35 0.81 -15.09
C ALA A 241 14.11 -0.43 -15.95
N LEU A 242 14.04 -1.63 -15.36
CA LEU A 242 13.70 -2.86 -16.08
C LEU A 242 12.29 -2.80 -16.69
N LEU A 243 11.31 -2.36 -15.91
CA LEU A 243 9.93 -2.20 -16.35
C LEU A 243 9.80 -1.13 -17.42
N GLN A 244 10.37 0.06 -17.21
CA GLN A 244 10.37 1.15 -18.19
C GLN A 244 11.03 0.71 -19.50
N ASN A 245 12.18 0.03 -19.45
CA ASN A 245 12.85 -0.50 -20.65
C ASN A 245 12.06 -1.61 -21.34
N PHE A 246 11.33 -2.45 -20.60
CA PHE A 246 10.49 -3.50 -21.19
C PHE A 246 9.22 -2.91 -21.84
N PHE A 247 8.56 -2.00 -21.13
CA PHE A 247 7.40 -1.28 -21.62
C PHE A 247 7.76 -0.18 -22.60
N THR A 248 9.04 0.14 -22.79
CA THR A 248 9.51 1.27 -23.60
C THR A 248 8.88 2.59 -23.15
N ILE A 249 8.74 2.79 -21.84
CA ILE A 249 8.24 4.04 -21.23
C ILE A 249 9.43 4.97 -21.06
N GLU A 250 9.30 6.21 -21.51
CA GLU A 250 10.31 7.24 -21.30
C GLU A 250 10.35 7.66 -19.84
N GLU A 251 11.55 7.98 -19.35
CA GLU A 251 11.73 8.47 -17.99
C GLU A 251 11.07 9.86 -17.88
N LYS A 252 10.15 10.01 -16.92
CA LYS A 252 9.49 11.30 -16.69
C LYS A 252 10.51 12.30 -16.17
N SER A 253 10.65 13.44 -16.86
CA SER A 253 11.47 14.56 -16.42
C SER A 253 10.55 15.71 -16.02
N PHE A 254 10.53 16.05 -14.72
CA PHE A 254 9.76 17.18 -14.20
C PHE A 254 10.07 18.51 -14.90
N GLU A 255 11.31 18.69 -15.39
CA GLU A 255 11.70 19.90 -16.11
C GLU A 255 11.16 19.93 -17.56
N ALA A 256 10.93 18.77 -18.18
CA ALA A 256 10.37 18.68 -19.54
C ALA A 256 8.83 18.79 -19.51
N ASP A 257 8.19 18.16 -18.52
CA ASP A 257 6.73 18.15 -18.34
C ASP A 257 6.17 19.57 -18.12
N LEU A 258 6.96 20.48 -17.53
CA LEU A 258 6.57 21.89 -17.31
C LEU A 258 6.42 22.69 -18.61
N TYR A 259 7.05 22.23 -19.72
CA TYR A 259 7.00 22.87 -21.03
C TYR A 259 6.10 22.13 -22.03
N GLU A 260 5.68 20.90 -21.74
CA GLU A 260 4.80 20.10 -22.60
C GLU A 260 3.29 20.27 -22.29
N GLU A 261 2.91 21.04 -21.26
CA GLU A 261 1.49 21.33 -20.95
C GLU A 261 0.73 22.04 -22.11
N GLU A 262 1.42 22.52 -23.16
CA GLU A 262 0.81 23.24 -24.29
C GLU A 262 0.44 22.37 -25.50
N GLU A 263 0.94 21.13 -25.63
CA GLU A 263 0.54 20.21 -26.70
C GLU A 263 -0.02 18.90 -26.12
N ASP A 264 -1.34 18.73 -26.18
CA ASP A 264 -2.03 17.45 -25.87
C ASP A 264 -1.61 16.36 -26.89
N VAL A 265 -0.41 15.81 -26.75
CA VAL A 265 0.04 14.66 -27.53
C VAL A 265 -0.77 13.44 -27.09
N LEU A 266 -1.62 12.94 -27.99
CA LEU A 266 -2.44 11.74 -27.79
C LEU A 266 -1.53 10.50 -27.63
N LYS A 267 -1.16 10.19 -26.39
CA LYS A 267 -0.42 8.96 -26.04
C LYS A 267 -1.36 7.76 -26.09
N VAL A 268 -1.00 6.74 -26.88
CA VAL A 268 -1.70 5.46 -26.89
C VAL A 268 -0.99 4.49 -25.94
N PRO A 269 -1.68 3.95 -24.90
CA PRO A 269 -1.09 3.01 -23.96
C PRO A 269 -0.64 1.72 -24.64
N LYS A 270 0.47 1.17 -24.17
CA LYS A 270 1.01 -0.10 -24.68
C LYS A 270 0.28 -1.27 -24.05
N ARG A 271 -0.05 -2.30 -24.83
CA ARG A 271 -0.86 -3.43 -24.38
C ARG A 271 -0.03 -4.70 -24.21
N PHE A 272 -0.31 -5.42 -23.12
CA PHE A 272 0.37 -6.66 -22.76
C PHE A 272 -0.61 -7.71 -22.23
N PHE A 273 -0.24 -8.97 -22.38
CA PHE A 273 -0.97 -10.13 -21.88
C PHE A 273 -0.19 -10.78 -20.75
N LEU A 274 -0.79 -10.85 -19.56
CA LEU A 274 -0.26 -11.65 -18.46
C LEU A 274 -0.83 -13.07 -18.52
N LYS A 275 0.05 -14.06 -18.54
CA LYS A 275 -0.27 -15.49 -18.52
C LYS A 275 0.34 -16.12 -17.27
N ILE A 276 -0.31 -17.18 -16.77
CA ILE A 276 0.20 -18.01 -15.66
C ILE A 276 0.48 -19.39 -16.24
N GLU A 277 1.72 -19.86 -16.12
CA GLU A 277 2.19 -21.13 -16.68
C GLU A 277 2.94 -21.97 -15.63
N ASN A 278 2.98 -23.28 -15.84
CA ASN A 278 3.65 -24.23 -14.96
C ASN A 278 5.05 -24.55 -15.51
N LYS A 279 6.09 -24.39 -14.66
CA LYS A 279 7.52 -24.67 -14.91
C LYS A 279 8.25 -23.79 -15.93
N ILE A 280 9.05 -22.81 -15.49
CA ILE A 280 10.15 -22.16 -16.25
C ILE A 280 11.23 -21.65 -15.26
N GLU A 281 12.54 -21.70 -15.58
CA GLU A 281 13.61 -21.08 -14.77
C GLU A 281 13.76 -19.55 -15.03
N PHE A 282 14.33 -18.82 -14.07
CA PHE A 282 14.23 -17.35 -13.92
C PHE A 282 14.99 -16.49 -14.96
N MET A 283 14.42 -15.29 -15.21
CA MET A 283 14.94 -14.07 -15.87
C MET A 283 15.96 -14.19 -17.02
N GLU A 284 15.44 -14.08 -18.25
CA GLU A 284 16.05 -13.32 -19.34
C GLU A 284 14.93 -12.80 -20.29
N LYS A 285 15.07 -11.55 -20.73
CA LYS A 285 14.14 -10.84 -21.62
C LYS A 285 14.35 -11.31 -23.06
N ALA A 286 13.33 -11.88 -23.69
CA ALA A 286 13.20 -11.76 -25.13
C ALA A 286 12.55 -10.39 -25.43
N GLU A 287 12.83 -9.78 -26.58
CA GLU A 287 12.32 -8.43 -26.93
C GLU A 287 10.79 -8.23 -26.72
N ASN A 288 10.02 -9.32 -26.64
CA ASN A 288 8.56 -9.31 -26.50
C ASN A 288 8.02 -10.03 -25.25
N VAL A 289 8.87 -10.60 -24.37
CA VAL A 289 8.41 -11.43 -23.24
C VAL A 289 9.20 -11.15 -21.95
N PHE A 290 8.49 -11.06 -20.82
CA PHE A 290 9.04 -10.90 -19.47
C PHE A 290 8.52 -12.00 -18.53
N TYR A 291 9.36 -12.53 -17.64
CA TYR A 291 9.00 -13.63 -16.73
C TYR A 291 9.20 -13.28 -15.26
N CYS A 292 8.30 -13.77 -14.40
CA CYS A 292 8.43 -13.73 -12.95
C CYS A 292 7.87 -15.01 -12.31
N SER A 293 8.26 -15.34 -11.08
CA SER A 293 7.79 -16.53 -10.38
C SER A 293 6.95 -16.15 -9.16
N LYS A 294 5.78 -16.77 -9.04
CA LYS A 294 4.88 -16.61 -7.89
C LYS A 294 5.25 -17.51 -6.73
N ASP A 295 5.62 -18.74 -7.04
CA ASP A 295 6.20 -19.74 -6.14
C ASP A 295 7.06 -20.71 -6.96
N LYS A 296 7.69 -21.72 -6.35
CA LYS A 296 8.56 -22.68 -7.06
C LYS A 296 7.86 -23.48 -8.19
N LYS A 297 6.56 -23.30 -8.43
CA LYS A 297 5.76 -24.08 -9.37
C LYS A 297 4.98 -23.22 -10.39
N GLU A 298 4.51 -22.04 -9.98
CA GLU A 298 3.72 -21.10 -10.80
C GLU A 298 4.57 -19.91 -11.27
N HIS A 299 4.55 -19.64 -12.57
CA HIS A 299 5.27 -18.54 -13.20
C HIS A 299 4.31 -17.62 -13.95
N TYR A 300 4.58 -16.33 -13.89
CA TYR A 300 3.94 -15.31 -14.68
C TYR A 300 4.78 -15.01 -15.91
N ARG A 301 4.10 -14.93 -17.06
CA ARG A 301 4.67 -14.52 -18.34
C ARG A 301 3.91 -13.32 -18.86
N LEU A 302 4.58 -12.20 -19.06
CA LEU A 302 4.03 -10.99 -19.65
C LEU A 302 4.50 -10.87 -21.09
N GLU A 303 3.56 -10.80 -22.04
CA GLU A 303 3.85 -10.74 -23.47
C GLU A 303 3.30 -9.46 -24.09
N LYS A 304 4.08 -8.83 -24.97
CA LYS A 304 3.62 -7.68 -25.75
C LYS A 304 2.50 -8.11 -26.72
N ASP A 305 1.43 -7.31 -26.77
CA ASP A 305 0.41 -7.45 -27.81
C ASP A 305 0.99 -7.06 -29.17
N LYS A 306 1.10 -8.02 -30.10
CA LYS A 306 1.67 -7.82 -31.44
C LYS A 306 0.63 -7.44 -32.48
N ASP A 307 -0.65 -7.68 -32.20
CA ASP A 307 -1.76 -7.47 -33.14
C ASP A 307 -2.42 -6.09 -32.96
N PHE A 308 -1.88 -5.27 -32.05
CA PHE A 308 -2.32 -3.90 -31.86
C PHE A 308 -1.69 -2.99 -32.92
N ILE A 309 -2.37 -2.85 -34.05
CA ILE A 309 -2.15 -1.72 -34.96
C ILE A 309 -2.86 -0.53 -34.32
N GLY A 310 -2.06 0.44 -33.84
CA GLY A 310 -2.54 1.73 -33.36
C GLY A 310 -3.16 2.56 -34.47
#